data_AF-A0A2G7H3R8-F1
#
_entry.id   AF-A0A2G7H3R8-F1
#
_cell.length_a   1.000
_cell.length_b   1.000
_cell.length_c   1.000
_cell.angle_alpha   90.00
_cell.angle_beta   90.00
_cell.angle_gamma   90.00
#
_symmetry.space_group_name_H-M   'P 1'
#
loop_
_entity.id
_entity.type
_entity.pdbx_description
1 polymer ?
#
loop_
_entity_poly.entity_id
_entity_poly.type
_entity_poly.pdbx_seq_one_letter_code
_entity_poly.pdbx_strand_id
1 'polypeptide(L)'
;MTSLPQRLQRSRLFAVCIASSAYLLYALLTALIDPPGPFPVAYQTPKYWATLVPLVTVIGTLIWPHRLREIYTFSTVGYLLVALVEIPRAIAWGDMPMHLTLWLMLNVLVSYLVFGSRIGTAVNMVSVVGMIVTVIANGPVDPPNLVDWVTASLAIGTTGLLAYLLTAFIEQNLDEHREDTRRLRAARLDALTEVYGRGAAEEEFERALHTAQRTATPLSIVVTDIDHFKRVNDEHGHAAGDDVLRAFGKRLRRSVSGGGGVVGRWGGEEFIVLLPGVARTDAQAIAERLRQEVADEAIAGLRVTASFGVSSYRGEQDDTVTLFGRADSALYEAKRAGRNAVR
;
A
#
# COMPACT_ATOMS: atom_id res chain seq x y z
N MET A 1 -0.69 -1.91 13.74
CA MET A 1 0.23 -2.32 12.66
C MET A 1 -0.59 -2.56 11.41
N THR A 2 -0.56 -1.63 10.46
CA THR A 2 -1.29 -1.74 9.19
C THR A 2 -0.76 -2.93 8.39
N SER A 3 -1.64 -3.84 7.99
CA SER A 3 -1.30 -4.96 7.11
C SER A 3 -0.61 -4.42 5.85
N LEU A 4 0.58 -4.94 5.56
CA LEU A 4 1.28 -4.60 4.33
C LEU A 4 0.43 -5.04 3.12
N PRO A 5 0.50 -4.32 1.98
CA PRO A 5 -0.18 -4.76 0.77
C PRO A 5 0.20 -6.20 0.42
N GLN A 6 -0.78 -7.05 0.10
CA GLN A 6 -0.57 -8.49 -0.14
C GLN A 6 0.54 -8.79 -1.16
N ARG A 7 0.75 -7.92 -2.16
CA ARG A 7 1.83 -8.05 -3.14
C ARG A 7 3.23 -7.95 -2.49
N LEU A 8 3.45 -6.98 -1.62
CA LEU A 8 4.71 -6.81 -0.89
C LEU A 8 4.99 -8.01 0.03
N GLN A 9 3.95 -8.55 0.67
CA GLN A 9 4.09 -9.74 1.50
C GLN A 9 4.52 -10.96 0.67
N ARG A 10 3.91 -11.17 -0.51
CA ARG A 10 4.30 -12.25 -1.43
C ARG A 10 5.74 -12.10 -1.93
N SER A 11 6.17 -10.88 -2.30
CA SER A 11 7.54 -10.63 -2.75
C SER A 11 8.58 -10.94 -1.66
N ARG A 12 8.31 -10.56 -0.40
CA ARG A 12 9.20 -10.90 0.73
C ARG A 12 9.31 -12.40 0.95
N LEU A 13 8.18 -13.09 0.85
CA LEU A 13 8.12 -14.54 1.02
C LEU A 13 8.95 -15.26 -0.04
N PHE A 14 8.78 -14.85 -1.30
CA PHE A 14 9.51 -15.39 -2.44
C PHE A 14 11.02 -15.18 -2.29
N ALA A 15 11.44 -13.97 -1.89
CA ALA A 15 12.85 -13.67 -1.66
C ALA A 15 13.47 -14.53 -0.54
N VAL A 16 12.78 -14.72 0.58
CA VAL A 16 13.24 -15.58 1.69
C VAL A 16 13.39 -17.03 1.23
N CYS A 17 12.40 -17.56 0.51
CA CYS A 17 12.45 -18.92 -0.02
C CYS A 17 13.58 -19.10 -1.02
N ILE A 18 13.74 -18.18 -1.99
CA ILE A 18 14.82 -18.27 -2.99
C ILE A 18 16.19 -18.23 -2.31
N ALA A 19 16.40 -17.25 -1.43
CA ALA A 19 17.67 -17.11 -0.72
C ALA A 19 18.01 -18.40 0.06
N SER A 20 17.06 -18.89 0.85
CA SER A 20 17.28 -20.08 1.68
C SER A 20 17.49 -21.35 0.83
N SER A 21 16.74 -21.51 -0.27
CA SER A 21 16.90 -22.64 -1.20
C SER A 21 18.21 -22.59 -1.98
N ALA A 22 18.68 -21.41 -2.38
CA ALA A 22 19.96 -21.24 -3.04
C ALA A 22 21.12 -21.72 -2.14
N TYR A 23 21.03 -21.46 -0.84
CA TYR A 23 22.01 -21.98 0.11
C TYR A 23 21.93 -23.51 0.29
N LEU A 24 20.72 -24.08 0.37
CA LEU A 24 20.56 -25.53 0.42
C LEU A 24 21.19 -26.21 -0.80
N LEU A 25 21.00 -25.63 -1.98
CA LEU A 25 21.61 -26.10 -3.22
C LEU A 25 23.14 -26.00 -3.15
N TYR A 26 23.68 -24.86 -2.72
CA TYR A 26 25.12 -24.69 -2.52
C TYR A 26 25.70 -25.77 -1.60
N ALA A 27 25.08 -25.98 -0.44
CA ALA A 27 25.56 -26.96 0.53
C ALA A 27 25.51 -28.40 -0.03
N LEU A 28 24.43 -28.76 -0.72
CA LEU A 28 24.30 -30.05 -1.40
C LEU A 28 25.41 -30.26 -2.43
N LEU A 29 25.66 -29.27 -3.29
CA LEU A 29 26.70 -29.35 -4.33
C LEU A 29 28.09 -29.49 -3.70
N THR A 30 28.39 -28.72 -2.66
CA THR A 30 29.68 -28.82 -1.97
C THR A 30 29.88 -30.17 -1.27
N ALA A 31 28.82 -30.75 -0.69
CA ALA A 31 28.89 -32.08 -0.07
C ALA A 31 29.14 -33.21 -1.08
N LEU A 32 28.72 -33.03 -2.33
CA LEU A 32 28.96 -33.99 -3.42
C LEU A 32 30.39 -33.88 -3.98
N ILE A 33 30.95 -32.67 -4.02
CA ILE A 33 32.27 -32.39 -4.63
C ILE A 33 33.41 -32.60 -3.64
N ASP A 34 33.22 -32.22 -2.37
CA ASP A 34 34.21 -32.35 -1.28
C ASP A 34 33.63 -33.24 -0.17
N PRO A 35 33.59 -34.58 -0.37
CA PRO A 35 33.08 -35.49 0.64
C PRO A 35 33.90 -35.40 1.93
N PRO A 36 33.32 -35.71 3.10
CA PRO A 36 34.03 -35.56 4.38
C PRO A 36 35.33 -36.37 4.38
N GLY A 37 36.46 -35.65 4.41
CA GLY A 37 37.80 -36.21 4.52
C GLY A 37 38.06 -36.98 5.84
N PRO A 38 39.27 -37.53 6.03
CA PRO A 38 39.62 -38.35 7.20
C PRO A 38 39.83 -37.45 8.43
N PHE A 39 38.74 -36.99 9.03
CA PHE A 39 38.75 -36.09 10.18
C PHE A 39 38.53 -36.84 11.51
N PRO A 40 39.02 -36.36 12.66
CA PRO A 40 38.73 -36.93 13.99
C PRO A 40 37.22 -36.87 14.32
N VAL A 41 36.67 -37.90 14.98
CA VAL A 41 35.23 -38.03 15.32
C VAL A 41 34.64 -36.79 16.02
N ALA A 42 35.43 -36.10 16.84
CA ALA A 42 35.03 -34.87 17.53
C ALA A 42 34.72 -33.68 16.60
N TYR A 43 35.19 -33.74 15.34
CA TYR A 43 34.97 -32.73 14.30
C TYR A 43 34.33 -33.33 13.03
N GLN A 44 33.88 -34.59 13.08
CA GLN A 44 33.16 -35.29 12.00
C GLN A 44 31.68 -34.87 11.89
N THR A 45 31.19 -33.98 12.75
CA THR A 45 29.88 -33.36 12.53
C THR A 45 29.93 -32.58 11.21
N PRO A 46 29.15 -32.95 10.17
CA PRO A 46 29.33 -32.42 8.83
C PRO A 46 29.38 -30.90 8.80
N LYS A 47 30.26 -30.32 7.94
CA LYS A 47 30.32 -28.90 7.56
C LYS A 47 28.94 -28.27 7.21
N TYR A 48 27.90 -29.10 7.11
CA TYR A 48 26.56 -28.83 6.61
C TYR A 48 25.47 -28.84 7.70
N TRP A 49 25.76 -28.94 9.00
CA TRP A 49 24.71 -28.77 10.04
C TRP A 49 24.02 -27.40 9.95
N ALA A 50 24.74 -26.39 9.45
CA ALA A 50 24.20 -25.08 9.08
C ALA A 50 23.02 -25.14 8.09
N THR A 51 22.90 -26.21 7.28
CA THR A 51 21.80 -26.41 6.30
C THR A 51 20.45 -26.72 6.94
N LEU A 52 20.42 -27.10 8.22
CA LEU A 52 19.17 -27.28 8.94
C LEU A 52 18.43 -25.95 9.11
N VAL A 53 19.16 -24.85 9.36
CA VAL A 53 18.55 -23.54 9.55
C VAL A 53 17.80 -23.04 8.29
N PRO A 54 18.37 -23.02 7.06
CA PRO A 54 17.65 -22.66 5.86
C PRO A 54 16.56 -23.68 5.51
N LEU A 55 16.77 -24.97 5.77
CA LEU A 55 15.74 -25.99 5.53
C LEU A 55 14.49 -25.72 6.38
N VAL A 56 14.67 -25.50 7.68
CA VAL A 56 13.59 -25.11 8.61
C VAL A 56 12.98 -23.78 8.19
N THR A 57 13.78 -22.84 7.70
CA THR A 57 13.30 -21.54 7.20
C THR A 57 12.38 -21.69 6.00
N VAL A 58 12.76 -22.49 4.99
CA VAL A 58 11.95 -22.77 3.80
C VAL A 58 10.67 -23.47 4.19
N ILE A 59 10.77 -24.58 4.95
CA ILE A 59 9.60 -25.35 5.39
C ILE A 59 8.65 -24.47 6.20
N GLY A 60 9.15 -23.75 7.20
CA GLY A 60 8.36 -22.85 8.02
C GLY A 60 7.67 -21.76 7.19
N THR A 61 8.38 -21.18 6.22
CA THR A 61 7.84 -20.13 5.34
C THR A 61 6.73 -20.65 4.42
N LEU A 62 6.85 -21.89 3.95
CA LEU A 62 5.81 -22.54 3.12
C LEU A 62 4.57 -22.93 3.94
N ILE A 63 4.74 -23.43 5.17
CA ILE A 63 3.63 -23.86 6.03
C ILE A 63 2.91 -22.65 6.65
N TRP A 64 3.65 -21.67 7.16
CA TRP A 64 3.11 -20.50 7.86
C TRP A 64 3.55 -19.17 7.23
N PRO A 65 3.12 -18.87 5.99
CA PRO A 65 3.56 -17.67 5.27
C PRO A 65 3.19 -16.35 5.96
N HIS A 66 2.16 -16.37 6.81
CA HIS A 66 1.73 -15.21 7.59
C HIS A 66 2.66 -14.90 8.78
N ARG A 67 3.50 -15.86 9.22
CA ARG A 67 4.47 -15.71 10.33
C ARG A 67 5.91 -15.48 9.86
N LEU A 68 6.10 -14.96 8.65
CA LEU A 68 7.41 -14.79 8.02
C LEU A 68 8.46 -14.12 8.93
N ARG A 69 8.07 -13.06 9.64
CA ARG A 69 8.98 -12.35 10.56
C ARG A 69 9.44 -13.22 11.73
N GLU A 70 8.54 -13.99 12.32
CA GLU A 70 8.86 -14.87 13.45
C GLU A 70 9.82 -15.98 12.98
N ILE A 71 9.46 -16.66 11.89
CA ILE A 71 10.28 -17.71 11.27
C ILE A 71 11.68 -17.19 10.99
N TYR A 72 11.77 -16.05 10.29
CA TYR A 72 13.07 -15.51 9.90
C TYR A 72 13.88 -14.95 11.08
N THR A 73 13.23 -14.61 12.20
CA THR A 73 13.94 -14.23 13.45
C THR A 73 14.65 -15.45 14.01
N PHE A 74 13.97 -16.59 14.11
CA PHE A 74 14.60 -17.86 14.51
C PHE A 74 15.72 -18.26 13.55
N SER A 75 15.52 -18.08 12.24
CA SER A 75 16.56 -18.32 11.23
C SER A 75 17.79 -17.46 11.46
N THR A 76 17.60 -16.16 11.69
CA THR A 76 18.68 -15.19 11.90
C THR A 76 19.46 -15.50 13.17
N VAL A 77 18.78 -15.80 14.27
CA VAL A 77 19.42 -16.23 15.52
C VAL A 77 20.17 -17.54 15.34
N GLY A 78 19.54 -18.54 14.70
CA GLY A 78 20.18 -19.81 14.39
C GLY A 78 21.44 -19.63 13.55
N TYR A 79 21.41 -18.68 12.63
CA TYR A 79 22.59 -18.32 11.87
C TYR A 79 23.69 -17.68 12.71
N LEU A 80 23.39 -16.69 13.54
CA LEU A 80 24.40 -16.13 14.44
C LEU A 80 25.02 -17.20 15.37
N LEU A 81 24.23 -18.16 15.85
CA LEU A 81 24.72 -19.26 16.69
C LEU A 81 25.64 -20.23 15.93
N VAL A 82 25.27 -20.61 14.72
CA VAL A 82 26.12 -21.46 13.85
C VAL A 82 27.46 -20.77 13.58
N ALA A 83 27.45 -19.44 13.36
CA ALA A 83 28.68 -18.69 13.13
C ALA A 83 29.66 -18.80 14.30
N LEU A 84 29.17 -18.70 15.54
CA LEU A 84 29.99 -18.79 16.75
C LEU A 84 30.70 -20.15 16.91
N VAL A 85 30.09 -21.23 16.39
CA VAL A 85 30.68 -22.58 16.43
C VAL A 85 31.66 -22.80 15.26
N GLU A 86 31.32 -22.27 14.09
CA GLU A 86 32.08 -22.49 12.85
C GLU A 86 33.36 -21.65 12.75
N ILE A 87 33.38 -20.43 13.28
CA ILE A 87 34.55 -19.55 13.16
C ILE A 87 35.79 -20.11 13.89
N PRO A 88 35.73 -20.54 15.17
CA PRO A 88 36.89 -21.13 15.86
C PRO A 88 37.44 -22.35 15.12
N ARG A 89 36.54 -23.16 14.54
CA ARG A 89 36.89 -24.31 13.72
C ARG A 89 37.64 -23.87 12.46
N ALA A 90 37.09 -22.93 11.69
CA ALA A 90 37.74 -22.43 10.48
C ALA A 90 39.14 -21.87 10.75
N ILE A 91 39.32 -21.14 11.87
CA ILE A 91 40.62 -20.58 12.28
C ILE A 91 41.61 -21.69 12.66
N ALA A 92 41.21 -22.63 13.51
CA ALA A 92 42.10 -23.69 14.01
C ALA A 92 42.69 -24.58 12.90
N TRP A 93 42.00 -24.70 11.77
CA TRP A 93 42.38 -25.56 10.66
C TRP A 93 42.82 -24.78 9.40
N GLY A 94 42.85 -23.45 9.46
CA GLY A 94 43.24 -22.59 8.35
C GLY A 94 42.33 -22.69 7.12
N ASP A 95 41.04 -23.02 7.33
CA ASP A 95 40.05 -23.15 6.26
C ASP A 95 39.46 -21.78 5.88
N MET A 96 39.15 -21.61 4.59
CA MET A 96 38.66 -20.34 4.06
C MET A 96 37.20 -20.09 4.49
N PRO A 97 36.84 -18.87 4.95
CA PRO A 97 35.48 -18.55 5.42
C PRO A 97 34.45 -18.38 4.29
N MET A 98 34.68 -18.85 3.06
CA MET A 98 33.85 -18.51 1.89
C MET A 98 32.36 -18.87 2.08
N HIS A 99 32.09 -20.10 2.55
CA HIS A 99 30.72 -20.57 2.78
C HIS A 99 30.02 -19.77 3.90
N LEU A 100 30.77 -19.44 4.97
CA LEU A 100 30.30 -18.62 6.08
C LEU A 100 30.00 -17.18 5.63
N THR A 101 30.84 -16.65 4.74
CA THR A 101 30.72 -15.29 4.20
C THR A 101 29.48 -15.14 3.34
N LEU A 102 29.29 -16.02 2.35
CA LEU A 102 28.11 -16.03 1.47
C LEU A 102 26.81 -16.08 2.28
N TRP A 103 26.84 -16.87 3.33
CA TRP A 103 25.70 -17.08 4.19
C TRP A 103 25.37 -15.88 5.08
N LEU A 104 26.36 -15.31 5.78
CA LEU A 104 26.15 -14.10 6.57
C LEU A 104 25.71 -12.93 5.67
N MET A 105 26.27 -12.79 4.47
CA MET A 105 25.85 -11.78 3.49
C MET A 105 24.37 -11.95 3.10
N LEU A 106 23.95 -13.19 2.81
CA LEU A 106 22.58 -13.49 2.44
C LEU A 106 21.61 -13.23 3.61
N ASN A 107 22.00 -13.61 4.83
CA ASN A 107 21.20 -13.33 6.01
C ASN A 107 21.06 -11.83 6.26
N VAL A 108 22.15 -11.07 6.13
CA VAL A 108 22.14 -9.61 6.21
C VAL A 108 21.17 -9.03 5.18
N LEU A 109 21.29 -9.38 3.90
CA LEU A 109 20.43 -8.86 2.83
C LEU A 109 18.95 -9.12 3.10
N VAL A 110 18.59 -10.35 3.46
CA VAL A 110 17.21 -10.74 3.72
C VAL A 110 16.69 -10.12 5.02
N SER A 111 17.54 -9.86 6.02
CA SER A 111 17.15 -9.17 7.25
C SER A 111 16.64 -7.74 6.98
N TYR A 112 17.27 -7.00 6.06
CA TYR A 112 16.79 -5.68 5.62
C TYR A 112 15.41 -5.77 4.96
N LEU A 113 15.20 -6.79 4.13
CA LEU A 113 13.92 -7.00 3.44
C LEU A 113 12.78 -7.34 4.41
N VAL A 114 13.03 -8.18 5.42
CA VAL A 114 12.02 -8.69 6.35
C VAL A 114 11.75 -7.71 7.49
N PHE A 115 12.81 -7.14 8.07
CA PHE A 115 12.72 -6.33 9.28
C PHE A 115 12.79 -4.82 9.05
N GLY A 116 13.28 -4.38 7.88
CA GLY A 116 13.49 -2.97 7.55
C GLY A 116 14.89 -2.48 7.91
N SER A 117 15.17 -1.22 7.59
CA SER A 117 16.50 -0.60 7.71
C SER A 117 17.10 -0.73 9.13
N ARG A 118 16.35 -0.36 10.17
CA ARG A 118 16.85 -0.31 11.56
C ARG A 118 17.34 -1.67 12.08
N ILE A 119 16.50 -2.70 11.98
CA ILE A 119 16.84 -4.04 12.50
C ILE A 119 17.86 -4.71 11.58
N GLY A 120 17.76 -4.53 10.25
CA GLY A 120 18.75 -5.05 9.31
C GLY A 120 20.15 -4.50 9.58
N THR A 121 20.27 -3.22 9.91
CA THR A 121 21.56 -2.61 10.30
C THR A 121 22.10 -3.18 11.60
N ALA A 122 21.24 -3.43 12.60
CA ALA A 122 21.65 -4.07 13.85
C ALA A 122 22.17 -5.50 13.60
N VAL A 123 21.46 -6.30 12.80
CA VAL A 123 21.89 -7.65 12.41
C VAL A 123 23.24 -7.60 11.68
N ASN A 124 23.41 -6.69 10.73
CA ASN A 124 24.69 -6.51 10.03
C ASN A 124 25.83 -6.15 10.97
N MET A 125 25.61 -5.19 11.88
CA MET A 125 26.62 -4.81 12.87
C MET A 125 27.01 -5.98 13.76
N VAL A 126 26.04 -6.77 14.24
CA VAL A 126 26.30 -7.97 15.05
C VAL A 126 27.09 -9.00 14.25
N SER A 127 26.76 -9.24 12.98
CA SER A 127 27.49 -10.18 12.12
C SER A 127 28.94 -9.76 11.89
N VAL A 128 29.19 -8.47 11.58
CA VAL A 128 30.54 -7.94 11.36
C VAL A 128 31.36 -7.91 12.65
N VAL A 129 30.78 -7.42 13.75
CA VAL A 129 31.47 -7.38 15.05
C VAL A 129 31.74 -8.79 15.57
N GLY A 130 30.76 -9.70 15.46
CA GLY A 130 30.92 -11.11 15.83
C GLY A 130 32.05 -11.78 15.05
N MET A 131 32.15 -11.50 13.74
CA MET A 131 33.25 -11.96 12.89
C MET A 131 34.61 -11.47 13.42
N ILE A 132 34.76 -10.16 13.61
CA ILE A 132 36.02 -9.54 14.05
C ILE A 132 36.43 -10.04 15.44
N VAL A 133 35.51 -10.05 16.40
CA VAL A 133 35.77 -10.47 17.78
C VAL A 133 36.23 -11.93 17.81
N THR A 134 35.58 -12.80 17.04
CA THR A 134 35.92 -14.23 17.05
C THR A 134 37.26 -14.49 16.38
N VAL A 135 37.62 -13.73 15.33
CA VAL A 135 38.96 -13.77 14.73
C VAL A 135 40.04 -13.37 15.74
N ILE A 136 39.83 -12.27 16.48
CA ILE A 136 40.78 -11.79 17.49
C ILE A 136 40.92 -12.78 18.66
N ALA A 137 39.80 -13.34 19.13
CA ALA A 137 39.77 -14.20 20.32
C ALA A 137 40.45 -15.56 20.13
N ASN A 138 40.55 -16.06 18.90
CA ASN A 138 41.09 -17.40 18.61
C ASN A 138 42.59 -17.40 18.24
N GLY A 139 43.28 -16.26 18.39
CA GLY A 139 44.74 -16.18 18.27
C GLY A 139 45.23 -15.67 16.90
N PRO A 140 46.56 -15.61 16.70
CA PRO A 140 47.14 -15.08 15.46
C PRO A 140 46.78 -15.99 14.28
N VAL A 141 46.12 -15.40 13.28
CA VAL A 141 45.82 -16.05 12.02
C VAL A 141 47.03 -15.95 11.09
N ASP A 142 47.39 -17.04 10.42
CA ASP A 142 48.48 -17.02 9.43
C ASP A 142 48.24 -15.94 8.36
N PRO A 143 49.29 -15.23 7.88
CA PRO A 143 49.13 -14.08 6.99
C PRO A 143 48.24 -14.30 5.74
N PRO A 144 48.31 -15.45 5.03
CA PRO A 144 47.41 -15.72 3.90
C PRO A 144 45.94 -15.79 4.31
N ASN A 145 45.65 -16.46 5.43
CA ASN A 145 44.29 -16.63 5.94
C ASN A 145 43.74 -15.30 6.49
N LEU A 146 44.59 -14.47 7.10
CA LEU A 146 44.19 -13.15 7.62
C LEU A 146 43.60 -12.26 6.52
N VAL A 147 44.17 -12.29 5.31
CA VAL A 147 43.66 -11.53 4.15
C VAL A 147 42.24 -11.98 3.78
N ASP A 148 41.96 -13.28 3.81
CA ASP A 148 40.62 -13.82 3.50
C ASP A 148 39.57 -13.40 4.54
N TRP A 149 39.92 -13.45 5.84
CA TRP A 149 39.02 -13.00 6.91
C TRP A 149 38.72 -11.51 6.85
N VAL A 150 39.73 -10.68 6.52
CA VAL A 150 39.54 -9.24 6.31
C VAL A 150 38.64 -8.99 5.11
N THR A 151 38.88 -9.68 4.00
CA THR A 151 38.09 -9.55 2.77
C THR A 151 36.62 -9.96 3.01
N ALA A 152 36.38 -11.06 3.72
CA ALA A 152 35.05 -11.52 4.11
C ALA A 152 34.31 -10.48 4.97
N SER A 153 34.99 -9.93 5.97
CA SER A 153 34.42 -8.92 6.87
C SER A 153 34.02 -7.65 6.11
N LEU A 154 34.87 -7.20 5.18
CA LEU A 154 34.58 -6.07 4.29
C LEU A 154 33.41 -6.37 3.35
N ALA A 155 33.34 -7.58 2.79
CA ALA A 155 32.24 -7.98 1.89
C ALA A 155 30.88 -7.98 2.62
N ILE A 156 30.82 -8.47 3.86
CA ILE A 156 29.61 -8.42 4.69
C ILE A 156 29.24 -6.96 4.99
N GLY A 157 30.21 -6.16 5.46
CA GLY A 157 29.98 -4.75 5.79
C GLY A 157 29.48 -3.91 4.61
N THR A 158 30.11 -4.06 3.44
CA THR A 158 29.71 -3.37 2.19
C THR A 158 28.34 -3.82 1.70
N THR A 159 28.02 -5.11 1.79
CA THR A 159 26.67 -5.63 1.48
C THR A 159 25.62 -5.01 2.39
N GLY A 160 25.90 -4.94 3.70
CA GLY A 160 25.00 -4.30 4.65
C GLY A 160 24.83 -2.80 4.41
N LEU A 161 25.89 -2.09 3.99
CA LEU A 161 25.81 -0.68 3.60
C LEU A 161 24.94 -0.47 2.36
N LEU A 162 25.16 -1.27 1.30
CA LEU A 162 24.35 -1.22 0.08
C LEU A 162 22.89 -1.55 0.36
N ALA A 163 22.63 -2.58 1.18
CA ALA A 163 21.29 -2.95 1.59
C ALA A 163 20.61 -1.84 2.41
N TYR A 164 21.35 -1.15 3.30
CA TYR A 164 20.86 0.03 4.01
C TYR A 164 20.48 1.15 3.05
N LEU A 165 21.38 1.55 2.14
CA LEU A 165 21.14 2.63 1.19
C LEU A 165 19.91 2.35 0.32
N LEU A 166 19.80 1.14 -0.22
CA LEU A 166 18.66 0.74 -1.05
C LEU A 166 17.36 0.74 -0.25
N THR A 167 17.37 0.18 0.96
CA THR A 167 16.17 0.12 1.81
C THR A 167 15.74 1.50 2.28
N ALA A 168 16.69 2.35 2.68
CA ALA A 168 16.43 3.73 3.07
C ALA A 168 15.85 4.55 1.91
N PHE A 169 16.40 4.39 0.69
CA PHE A 169 15.86 5.03 -0.50
C PHE A 169 14.42 4.57 -0.80
N ILE A 170 14.14 3.26 -0.71
CA ILE A 170 12.79 2.72 -0.91
C ILE A 170 11.83 3.25 0.15
N GLU A 171 12.22 3.23 1.43
CA GLU A 171 11.42 3.74 2.55
C GLU A 171 11.09 5.23 2.34
N GLN A 172 12.07 6.06 1.97
CA GLN A 172 11.89 7.49 1.72
C GLN A 172 10.92 7.77 0.56
N ASN A 173 11.12 7.16 -0.62
CA ASN A 173 10.24 7.38 -1.77
C ASN A 173 8.80 6.94 -1.49
N LEU A 174 8.62 5.84 -0.75
CA LEU A 174 7.28 5.38 -0.38
C LEU A 174 6.58 6.35 0.56
N ASP A 175 7.31 6.99 1.47
CA ASP A 175 6.73 7.96 2.40
C ASP A 175 6.39 9.29 1.71
N GLU A 176 7.25 9.77 0.80
CA GLU A 176 6.96 10.95 -0.04
C GLU A 176 5.68 10.76 -0.86
N HIS A 177 5.54 9.63 -1.57
CA HIS A 177 4.32 9.33 -2.32
C HIS A 177 3.06 9.22 -1.45
N ARG A 178 3.19 8.71 -0.22
CA ARG A 178 2.07 8.65 0.73
C ARG A 178 1.67 10.04 1.18
N GLU A 179 2.63 10.92 1.42
CA GLU A 179 2.36 12.29 1.84
C GLU A 179 1.66 13.08 0.73
N ASP A 180 2.13 12.97 -0.51
CA ASP A 180 1.47 13.62 -1.66
C ASP A 180 0.04 13.12 -1.85
N THR A 181 -0.17 11.81 -1.78
CA THR A 181 -1.52 11.22 -1.85
C THR A 181 -2.41 11.75 -0.71
N ARG A 182 -1.86 11.90 0.50
CA ARG A 182 -2.60 12.47 1.65
C ARG A 182 -2.92 13.94 1.45
N ARG A 183 -2.01 14.74 0.91
CA ARG A 183 -2.23 16.16 0.61
C ARG A 183 -3.32 16.33 -0.46
N LEU A 184 -3.26 15.53 -1.51
CA LEU A 184 -4.30 15.51 -2.55
C LEU A 184 -5.68 15.11 -1.98
N ARG A 185 -5.72 14.15 -1.05
CA ARG A 185 -6.95 13.79 -0.32
C ARG A 185 -7.41 14.86 0.67
N ALA A 186 -6.48 15.61 1.28
CA ALA A 186 -6.79 16.66 2.24
C ALA A 186 -7.44 17.90 1.59
N ALA A 187 -7.29 18.09 0.28
CA ALA A 187 -8.07 19.06 -0.49
C ALA A 187 -9.53 18.57 -0.62
N ARG A 188 -10.31 18.76 0.45
CA ARG A 188 -11.69 18.26 0.51
C ARG A 188 -12.66 19.04 -0.36
N LEU A 189 -12.39 20.31 -0.63
CA LEU A 189 -13.27 21.17 -1.42
C LEU A 189 -12.75 21.34 -2.85
N ASP A 190 -13.68 21.41 -3.80
CA ASP A 190 -13.41 21.82 -5.17
C ASP A 190 -13.02 23.30 -5.18
N ALA A 191 -11.87 23.63 -5.78
CA ALA A 191 -11.31 24.98 -5.75
C ALA A 191 -12.19 26.02 -6.46
N LEU A 192 -13.02 25.59 -7.40
CA LEU A 192 -13.92 26.50 -8.12
C LEU A 192 -15.22 26.73 -7.36
N THR A 193 -15.87 25.66 -6.90
CA THR A 193 -17.27 25.69 -6.43
C THR A 193 -17.43 25.65 -4.91
N GLU A 194 -16.35 25.37 -4.17
CA GLU A 194 -16.31 25.26 -2.70
C GLU A 194 -17.28 24.23 -2.10
N VAL A 195 -17.84 23.34 -2.91
CA VAL A 195 -18.48 22.09 -2.47
C VAL A 195 -17.42 20.99 -2.38
N TYR A 196 -17.77 19.78 -1.92
CA TYR A 196 -16.78 18.71 -1.86
C TYR A 196 -16.24 18.38 -3.26
N GLY A 197 -14.92 18.25 -3.38
CA GLY A 197 -14.31 17.69 -4.59
C GLY A 197 -14.65 16.20 -4.71
N ARG A 198 -14.48 15.61 -5.91
CA ARG A 198 -14.85 14.22 -6.19
C ARG A 198 -14.38 13.23 -5.13
N GLY A 199 -13.09 13.24 -4.77
CA GLY A 199 -12.55 12.30 -3.78
C GLY A 199 -13.20 12.44 -2.40
N ALA A 200 -13.46 13.66 -1.94
CA ALA A 200 -14.14 13.87 -0.67
C ALA A 200 -15.64 13.51 -0.75
N ALA A 201 -16.29 13.74 -1.88
CA ALA A 201 -17.67 13.33 -2.11
C ALA A 201 -17.82 11.79 -2.11
N GLU A 202 -16.87 11.07 -2.74
CA GLU A 202 -16.77 9.60 -2.68
C GLU A 202 -16.61 9.12 -1.23
N GLU A 203 -15.72 9.73 -0.43
CA GLU A 203 -15.55 9.39 0.98
C GLU A 203 -16.80 9.66 1.84
N GLU A 204 -17.50 10.79 1.62
CA GLU A 204 -18.77 11.07 2.32
C GLU A 204 -19.86 10.09 1.89
N PHE A 205 -19.85 9.65 0.63
CA PHE A 205 -20.80 8.68 0.13
C PHE A 205 -20.59 7.30 0.78
N GLU A 206 -19.35 6.80 0.82
CA GLU A 206 -19.02 5.55 1.52
C GLU A 206 -19.42 5.62 3.00
N ARG A 207 -19.13 6.74 3.67
CA ARG A 207 -19.51 6.94 5.08
C ARG A 207 -21.02 6.97 5.29
N ALA A 208 -21.77 7.64 4.42
CA ALA A 208 -23.22 7.69 4.48
C ALA A 208 -23.84 6.30 4.25
N LEU A 209 -23.34 5.54 3.28
CA LEU A 209 -23.82 4.19 2.98
C LEU A 209 -23.56 3.23 4.14
N HIS A 210 -22.34 3.22 4.68
CA HIS A 210 -22.00 2.38 5.83
C HIS A 210 -22.85 2.73 7.05
N THR A 211 -23.15 4.02 7.25
CA THR A 211 -24.07 4.46 8.31
C THR A 211 -25.46 3.89 8.07
N ALA A 212 -26.03 4.09 6.87
CA ALA A 212 -27.35 3.60 6.49
C ALA A 212 -27.49 2.08 6.64
N GLN A 213 -26.48 1.31 6.24
CA GLN A 213 -26.41 -0.14 6.43
C GLN A 213 -26.45 -0.51 7.92
N ARG A 214 -25.63 0.15 8.75
CA ARG A 214 -25.53 -0.16 10.18
C ARG A 214 -26.78 0.24 10.98
N THR A 215 -27.40 1.37 10.64
CA THR A 215 -28.54 1.92 11.40
C THR A 215 -29.89 1.59 10.78
N ALA A 216 -29.92 0.84 9.67
CA ALA A 216 -31.13 0.55 8.90
C ALA A 216 -31.93 1.82 8.55
N THR A 217 -31.23 2.92 8.25
CA THR A 217 -31.85 4.20 7.88
C THR A 217 -31.81 4.41 6.37
N PRO A 218 -32.77 5.15 5.79
CA PRO A 218 -32.74 5.49 4.37
C PRO A 218 -31.47 6.26 3.98
N LEU A 219 -31.05 6.09 2.74
CA LEU A 219 -30.05 6.93 2.08
C LEU A 219 -30.49 7.10 0.63
N SER A 220 -30.52 8.33 0.16
CA SER A 220 -30.75 8.63 -1.25
C SER A 220 -29.61 9.48 -1.80
N ILE A 221 -29.39 9.36 -3.10
CA ILE A 221 -28.45 10.19 -3.84
C ILE A 221 -29.15 10.80 -5.04
N VAL A 222 -28.69 11.98 -5.44
CA VAL A 222 -29.10 12.65 -6.67
C VAL A 222 -27.84 12.95 -7.46
N VAL A 223 -27.77 12.48 -8.70
CA VAL A 223 -26.74 12.86 -9.66
C VAL A 223 -27.36 13.87 -10.60
N THR A 224 -26.69 14.99 -10.81
CA THR A 224 -27.22 16.10 -11.60
C THR A 224 -26.17 16.70 -12.51
N ASP A 225 -26.61 17.22 -13.64
CA ASP A 225 -25.78 17.80 -14.69
C ASP A 225 -26.49 19.00 -15.31
N ILE A 226 -25.72 20.07 -15.56
CA ILE A 226 -26.24 21.30 -16.16
C ILE A 226 -26.47 21.08 -17.66
N ASP A 227 -27.72 21.23 -18.09
CA ASP A 227 -28.11 20.97 -19.46
C ASP A 227 -27.43 21.95 -20.42
N HIS A 228 -26.83 21.40 -21.48
CA HIS A 228 -26.16 22.18 -22.52
C HIS A 228 -25.06 23.11 -22.00
N PHE A 229 -24.35 22.75 -20.93
CA PHE A 229 -23.30 23.59 -20.35
C PHE A 229 -22.19 24.00 -21.34
N LYS A 230 -21.84 23.12 -22.28
CA LYS A 230 -20.92 23.47 -23.38
C LYS A 230 -21.39 24.72 -24.16
N ARG A 231 -22.68 24.84 -24.44
CA ARG A 231 -23.25 26.00 -25.15
C ARG A 231 -23.10 27.29 -24.32
N VAL A 232 -23.20 27.22 -22.99
CA VAL A 232 -22.93 28.36 -22.10
C VAL A 232 -21.48 28.82 -22.27
N ASN A 233 -20.51 27.89 -22.28
CA ASN A 233 -19.11 28.23 -22.53
C ASN A 233 -18.88 28.79 -23.93
N ASP A 234 -19.52 28.21 -24.94
CA ASP A 234 -19.33 28.63 -26.34
C ASP A 234 -19.94 30.03 -26.60
N GLU A 235 -21.07 30.37 -25.97
CA GLU A 235 -21.77 31.66 -26.16
C GLU A 235 -21.27 32.78 -25.24
N HIS A 236 -20.83 32.46 -24.01
CA HIS A 236 -20.49 33.44 -22.97
C HIS A 236 -19.04 33.36 -22.47
N GLY A 237 -18.26 32.39 -22.96
CA GLY A 237 -16.88 32.17 -22.55
C GLY A 237 -16.75 31.35 -21.26
N HIS A 238 -15.57 30.76 -21.07
CA HIS A 238 -15.28 29.90 -19.92
C HIS A 238 -15.43 30.59 -18.56
N ALA A 239 -15.13 31.89 -18.47
CA ALA A 239 -15.30 32.64 -17.23
C ALA A 239 -16.76 32.70 -16.77
N ALA A 240 -17.70 32.87 -17.70
CA ALA A 240 -19.12 32.84 -17.40
C ALA A 240 -19.61 31.43 -17.04
N GLY A 241 -19.07 30.39 -17.69
CA GLY A 241 -19.32 29.00 -17.30
C GLY A 241 -18.85 28.70 -15.87
N ASP A 242 -17.68 29.20 -15.48
CA ASP A 242 -17.16 29.08 -14.12
C ASP A 242 -18.08 29.76 -13.09
N ASP A 243 -18.61 30.94 -13.40
CA ASP A 243 -19.59 31.63 -12.56
C ASP A 243 -20.90 30.84 -12.43
N VAL A 244 -21.34 30.20 -13.53
CA VAL A 244 -22.51 29.31 -13.50
C VAL A 244 -22.26 28.11 -12.58
N LEU A 245 -21.09 27.46 -12.66
CA LEU A 245 -20.73 26.34 -11.79
C LEU A 245 -20.67 26.74 -10.32
N ARG A 246 -20.07 27.90 -9.99
CA ARG A 246 -20.04 28.46 -8.64
C ARG A 246 -21.44 28.67 -8.08
N ALA A 247 -22.29 29.36 -8.85
CA ALA A 247 -23.64 29.70 -8.43
C ALA A 247 -24.55 28.46 -8.33
N PHE A 248 -24.38 27.48 -9.23
CA PHE A 248 -25.09 26.22 -9.20
C PHE A 248 -24.72 25.38 -7.97
N GLY A 249 -23.43 25.16 -7.71
CA GLY A 249 -22.95 24.46 -6.51
C GLY A 249 -23.44 25.11 -5.21
N LYS A 250 -23.40 26.45 -5.14
CA LYS A 250 -23.94 27.23 -4.01
C LYS A 250 -25.46 27.07 -3.86
N ARG A 251 -26.22 26.97 -4.96
CA ARG A 251 -27.67 26.74 -4.91
C ARG A 251 -27.96 25.34 -4.39
N LEU A 252 -27.35 24.30 -4.97
CA LEU A 252 -27.47 22.91 -4.48
C LEU A 252 -27.18 22.82 -2.97
N ARG A 253 -26.05 23.36 -2.52
CA ARG A 253 -25.64 23.32 -1.11
C ARG A 253 -26.67 23.98 -0.20
N ARG A 254 -27.18 25.15 -0.56
CA ARG A 254 -28.19 25.87 0.23
C ARG A 254 -29.47 25.05 0.38
N SER A 255 -29.95 24.43 -0.69
CA SER A 255 -31.23 23.73 -0.70
C SER A 255 -31.23 22.41 0.11
N VAL A 256 -30.05 21.89 0.50
CA VAL A 256 -29.93 20.65 1.29
C VAL A 256 -29.27 20.82 2.66
N SER A 257 -28.75 22.02 2.98
CA SER A 257 -28.02 22.28 4.23
C SER A 257 -28.85 22.03 5.50
N GLY A 258 -30.16 22.27 5.46
CA GLY A 258 -31.04 22.08 6.63
C GLY A 258 -31.32 20.62 7.00
N GLY A 259 -31.08 19.67 6.08
CA GLY A 259 -31.37 18.24 6.27
C GLY A 259 -30.14 17.36 6.43
N GLY A 260 -28.94 17.95 6.60
CA GLY A 260 -27.69 17.20 6.64
C GLY A 260 -27.23 16.66 5.28
N GLY A 261 -27.75 17.21 4.18
CA GLY A 261 -27.34 16.84 2.84
C GLY A 261 -25.93 17.32 2.49
N VAL A 262 -25.23 16.52 1.69
CA VAL A 262 -23.85 16.79 1.26
C VAL A 262 -23.84 17.00 -0.24
N VAL A 263 -23.11 18.01 -0.72
CA VAL A 263 -22.96 18.28 -2.15
C VAL A 263 -21.50 18.13 -2.55
N GLY A 264 -21.26 17.45 -3.65
CA GLY A 264 -19.94 17.33 -4.26
C GLY A 264 -19.97 17.54 -5.77
N ARG A 265 -18.85 18.03 -6.32
CA ARG A 265 -18.63 18.13 -7.76
C ARG A 265 -17.97 16.84 -8.25
N TRP A 266 -18.68 16.08 -9.08
CA TRP A 266 -18.29 14.74 -9.52
C TRP A 266 -17.49 14.77 -10.83
N GLY A 267 -17.82 15.73 -11.70
CA GLY A 267 -17.22 15.93 -13.02
C GLY A 267 -17.25 17.41 -13.41
N GLY A 268 -16.93 17.73 -14.67
CA GLY A 268 -16.85 19.10 -15.16
C GLY A 268 -18.10 19.94 -14.82
N GLU A 269 -19.26 19.50 -15.29
CA GLU A 269 -20.58 20.10 -15.03
C GLU A 269 -21.50 19.20 -14.19
N GLU A 270 -20.96 18.09 -13.66
CA GLU A 270 -21.69 17.06 -12.94
C GLU A 270 -21.52 17.22 -11.42
N PHE A 271 -22.62 17.12 -10.69
CA PHE A 271 -22.67 17.18 -9.24
C PHE A 271 -23.40 15.97 -8.66
N ILE A 272 -23.02 15.60 -7.43
CA ILE A 272 -23.70 14.63 -6.61
C ILE A 272 -24.26 15.32 -5.35
N VAL A 273 -25.46 14.93 -4.97
CA VAL A 273 -26.11 15.32 -3.72
C VAL A 273 -26.40 14.04 -2.93
N LEU A 274 -25.79 13.91 -1.76
CA LEU A 274 -26.05 12.81 -0.82
C LEU A 274 -27.09 13.28 0.19
N LEU A 275 -28.09 12.43 0.44
CA LEU A 275 -29.21 12.72 1.33
C LEU A 275 -29.33 11.60 2.39
N PRO A 276 -28.49 11.61 3.44
CA PRO A 276 -28.57 10.65 4.54
C PRO A 276 -29.91 10.78 5.28
N GLY A 277 -30.53 9.66 5.62
CA GLY A 277 -31.82 9.63 6.32
C GLY A 277 -33.03 9.95 5.44
N VAL A 278 -32.85 10.18 4.14
CA VAL A 278 -33.93 10.59 3.22
C VAL A 278 -34.38 9.42 2.35
N ALA A 279 -35.67 9.12 2.38
CA ALA A 279 -36.28 8.09 1.56
C ALA A 279 -36.45 8.54 0.09
N ARG A 280 -36.69 7.57 -0.81
CA ARG A 280 -36.76 7.83 -2.26
C ARG A 280 -37.77 8.91 -2.65
N THR A 281 -38.97 8.86 -2.07
CA THR A 281 -40.06 9.80 -2.39
C THR A 281 -39.68 11.24 -2.04
N ASP A 282 -39.07 11.43 -0.87
CA ASP A 282 -38.64 12.75 -0.41
C ASP A 282 -37.43 13.25 -1.19
N ALA A 283 -36.51 12.34 -1.55
CA ALA A 283 -35.38 12.65 -2.42
C ALA A 283 -35.83 13.11 -3.81
N GLN A 284 -36.86 12.47 -4.39
CA GLN A 284 -37.46 12.92 -5.65
C GLN A 284 -38.12 14.30 -5.52
N ALA A 285 -38.80 14.58 -4.41
CA ALA A 285 -39.38 15.91 -4.15
C ALA A 285 -38.29 16.98 -4.00
N ILE A 286 -37.18 16.68 -3.31
CA ILE A 286 -36.03 17.57 -3.20
C ILE A 286 -35.40 17.83 -4.58
N ALA A 287 -35.21 16.78 -5.38
CA ALA A 287 -34.66 16.91 -6.73
C ALA A 287 -35.58 17.76 -7.63
N GLU A 288 -36.90 17.59 -7.55
CA GLU A 288 -37.85 18.37 -8.33
C GLU A 288 -37.88 19.84 -7.90
N ARG A 289 -37.80 20.12 -6.59
CA ARG A 289 -37.64 21.48 -6.09
C ARG A 289 -36.36 22.12 -6.61
N LEU A 290 -35.23 21.40 -6.53
CA LEU A 290 -33.94 21.87 -7.06
C LEU A 290 -34.02 22.17 -8.56
N ARG A 291 -34.66 21.30 -9.33
CA ARG A 291 -34.86 21.48 -10.77
C ARG A 291 -35.64 22.76 -11.06
N GLN A 292 -36.72 23.01 -10.33
CA GLN A 292 -37.52 24.24 -10.46
C GLN A 292 -36.71 25.48 -10.06
N GLU A 293 -36.02 25.45 -8.92
CA GLU A 293 -35.15 26.56 -8.47
C GLU A 293 -34.05 26.90 -9.49
N VAL A 294 -33.53 25.91 -10.21
CA VAL A 294 -32.53 26.13 -11.28
C VAL A 294 -33.18 26.71 -12.53
N ALA A 295 -34.34 26.21 -12.94
CA ALA A 295 -35.02 26.64 -14.15
C ALA A 295 -35.67 28.03 -14.05
N ASP A 296 -36.23 28.35 -12.89
CA ASP A 296 -37.05 29.56 -12.69
C ASP A 296 -36.20 30.79 -12.34
N GLU A 297 -35.07 30.59 -11.64
CA GLU A 297 -34.16 31.67 -11.26
C GLU A 297 -32.85 31.61 -12.06
N ALA A 298 -32.45 32.75 -12.62
CA ALA A 298 -31.15 32.84 -13.28
C ALA A 298 -29.99 32.40 -12.35
N ILE A 299 -29.05 31.66 -12.91
CA ILE A 299 -27.78 31.25 -12.28
C ILE A 299 -26.70 32.15 -12.88
N ALA A 300 -26.04 32.95 -12.04
CA ALA A 300 -25.03 33.91 -12.50
C ALA A 300 -25.53 34.83 -13.64
N GLY A 301 -26.82 35.20 -13.64
CA GLY A 301 -27.42 36.05 -14.66
C GLY A 301 -27.86 35.32 -15.95
N LEU A 302 -27.65 34.00 -16.04
CA LEU A 302 -28.03 33.19 -17.20
C LEU A 302 -29.19 32.24 -16.87
N ARG A 303 -30.07 32.01 -17.84
CA ARG A 303 -31.11 30.97 -17.74
C ARG A 303 -30.53 29.64 -18.17
N VAL A 304 -30.39 28.73 -17.22
CA VAL A 304 -29.90 27.36 -17.44
C VAL A 304 -30.90 26.39 -16.85
N THR A 305 -30.90 25.15 -17.34
CA THR A 305 -31.66 24.04 -16.74
C THR A 305 -30.69 22.95 -16.31
N ALA A 306 -31.15 22.02 -15.49
CA ALA A 306 -30.39 20.86 -15.12
C ALA A 306 -31.28 19.62 -15.11
N SER A 307 -30.68 18.48 -15.41
CA SER A 307 -31.31 17.17 -15.31
C SER A 307 -30.86 16.46 -14.04
N PHE A 308 -31.73 15.63 -13.46
CA PHE A 308 -31.50 14.99 -12.16
C PHE A 308 -31.90 13.50 -12.23
N GLY A 309 -31.00 12.62 -11.78
CA GLY A 309 -31.28 11.20 -11.58
C GLY A 309 -31.21 10.84 -10.10
N VAL A 310 -32.25 10.18 -9.59
CA VAL A 310 -32.40 9.85 -8.18
C VAL A 310 -32.29 8.34 -7.97
N SER A 311 -31.48 7.94 -6.99
CA SER A 311 -31.48 6.56 -6.51
C SER A 311 -31.46 6.50 -4.99
N SER A 312 -31.90 5.37 -4.45
CA SER A 312 -31.96 5.14 -3.01
C SER A 312 -31.43 3.77 -2.66
N TYR A 313 -30.85 3.67 -1.47
CA TYR A 313 -30.38 2.46 -0.84
C TYR A 313 -31.54 1.47 -0.67
N ARG A 314 -31.35 0.23 -1.12
CA ARG A 314 -32.36 -0.83 -1.18
C ARG A 314 -32.08 -2.00 -0.23
N GLY A 315 -30.91 -2.06 0.41
CA GLY A 315 -30.52 -3.13 1.33
C GLY A 315 -29.06 -3.53 1.19
N GLU A 316 -28.65 -4.54 1.97
CA GLU A 316 -27.24 -4.88 2.23
C GLU A 316 -26.39 -5.22 1.00
N GLN A 317 -27.01 -5.55 -0.14
CA GLN A 317 -26.31 -5.84 -1.40
C GLN A 317 -25.87 -4.58 -2.15
N ASP A 318 -26.36 -3.40 -1.76
CA ASP A 318 -25.95 -2.15 -2.38
C ASP A 318 -24.57 -1.70 -1.88
N ASP A 319 -23.74 -1.34 -2.84
CA ASP A 319 -22.49 -0.61 -2.66
C ASP A 319 -22.59 0.80 -3.30
N THR A 320 -21.56 1.61 -3.15
CA THR A 320 -21.52 2.97 -3.74
C THR A 320 -21.61 2.93 -5.26
N VAL A 321 -21.02 1.92 -5.91
CA VAL A 321 -20.98 1.77 -7.38
C VAL A 321 -22.37 1.48 -7.94
N THR A 322 -23.07 0.50 -7.38
CA THR A 322 -24.42 0.10 -7.79
C THR A 322 -25.44 1.20 -7.51
N LEU A 323 -25.32 1.89 -6.37
CA LEU A 323 -26.23 2.99 -6.04
C LEU A 323 -26.00 4.19 -6.96
N PHE A 324 -24.74 4.58 -7.20
CA PHE A 324 -24.37 5.60 -8.18
C PHE A 324 -24.85 5.25 -9.58
N GLY A 325 -24.58 4.03 -10.07
CA GLY A 325 -24.94 3.60 -11.41
C GLY A 325 -26.44 3.70 -11.69
N ARG A 326 -27.31 3.46 -10.68
CA ARG A 326 -28.76 3.65 -10.83
C ARG A 326 -29.16 5.12 -10.95
N ALA A 327 -28.52 6.02 -10.19
CA ALA A 327 -28.79 7.46 -10.29
C ALA A 327 -28.28 8.02 -11.62
N ASP A 328 -27.10 7.58 -12.07
CA ASP A 328 -26.54 7.94 -13.37
C ASP A 328 -27.41 7.47 -14.54
N SER A 329 -27.92 6.23 -14.47
CA SER A 329 -28.88 5.71 -15.46
C SER A 329 -30.16 6.54 -15.50
N ALA A 330 -30.68 6.95 -14.34
CA ALA A 330 -31.85 7.83 -14.25
C ALA A 330 -31.55 9.23 -14.83
N LEU A 331 -30.38 9.79 -14.56
CA LEU A 331 -29.95 11.08 -15.14
C LEU A 331 -29.87 10.98 -16.67
N TYR A 332 -29.33 9.88 -17.18
CA TYR A 332 -29.27 9.62 -18.61
C TYR A 332 -30.68 9.54 -19.23
N GLU A 333 -31.64 8.89 -18.56
CA GLU A 333 -33.04 8.87 -18.98
C GLU A 333 -33.66 10.28 -18.99
N ALA A 334 -33.37 11.10 -17.97
CA ALA A 334 -33.84 12.49 -17.91
C ALA A 334 -33.32 13.31 -19.10
N LYS A 335 -32.02 13.17 -19.42
CA LYS A 335 -31.40 13.82 -20.58
C LYS A 335 -32.01 13.37 -21.91
N ARG A 336 -32.34 12.08 -22.06
CA ARG A 336 -32.99 11.54 -23.26
C ARG A 336 -34.46 11.93 -23.40
N ALA A 337 -35.15 12.16 -22.28
CA ALA A 337 -36.57 12.53 -22.26
C ALA A 337 -36.82 14.03 -22.52
N GLY A 338 -35.81 14.79 -22.96
CA GLY A 338 -35.94 16.22 -23.25
C GLY A 338 -35.24 17.14 -22.26
N ARG A 339 -34.45 16.59 -21.31
CA ARG A 339 -33.72 17.36 -20.27
C ARG A 339 -34.66 18.10 -19.32
N ASN A 340 -34.10 18.92 -18.41
CA ASN A 340 -34.86 19.65 -17.40
C ASN A 340 -35.92 18.77 -16.72
N ALA A 341 -35.48 17.61 -16.22
CA ALA A 341 -36.35 16.58 -15.67
C ALA A 341 -35.69 15.83 -14.52
N VAL A 342 -36.53 15.23 -13.67
CA VAL A 342 -36.13 14.30 -12.61
C VAL A 342 -36.55 12.88 -13.00
N ARG A 343 -35.68 11.89 -12.76
CA ARG A 343 -35.99 10.46 -12.93
C ARG A 343 -35.64 9.64 -11.69
#